data_AF-A0ABD3QP02-F1
#
_entry.id   AF-A0ABD3QP02-F1
#
_cell.length_a   1.000
_cell.length_b   1.000
_cell.length_c   1.000
_cell.angle_alpha   90.00
_cell.angle_beta   90.00
_cell.angle_gamma   90.00
#
_symmetry.space_group_name_H-M   'P 1'
#
loop_
_entity.id
_entity.type
_entity.pdbx_description
1 polymer ?
#
loop_
_entity_poly.entity_id
_entity_poly.type
_entity_poly.pdbx_seq_one_letter_code
_entity_poly.pdbx_strand_id
1 'polypeptide(L)'
;MRNQTIPRPHFYWRIHSTRKELQLNDPVYVRPKSVKEVGAVGRVVDTTAAAFNEPADVKRRCTNDRSLAKPNQNKTSDHRITVQVNGRLVSIYDVPSNNTTTILLTPDTANYRQLAVAHVRHGDKVLEIGCSTGICTSLVLRRMLLLSKENTNDAEAQSEAAAAAEKGDSFQYDGKIIAFDTGSDMMNQTQQALQTEFDNLSAHLPQHNKLSTMSSIHKIDAFADPKGAFSLSTQNNKYPDIVLIDIGGNRELEGVTRMIHWVQCTFLSNLPRVIIIKSKELVRELSPEPEDGSMHEAQSWLMNYLQNRNLSVELLNKPPVYAHPLQAPLVMSPEDDALPICRFHNYHKDGCKRFKNGNECELDHEYCHWCRIPGHVARNCPGT
;
A
#
# COMPACT_ATOMS: atom_id res chain seq x y z
N MET A 1 -7.53 -25.77 -29.04
CA MET A 1 -6.87 -25.17 -27.87
C MET A 1 -7.85 -25.25 -26.70
N ARG A 2 -7.51 -25.92 -25.60
CA ARG A 2 -8.41 -25.99 -24.43
C ARG A 2 -8.41 -24.62 -23.76
N ASN A 3 -9.60 -24.03 -23.57
CA ASN A 3 -9.78 -22.83 -22.75
C ASN A 3 -9.35 -23.17 -21.33
N GLN A 4 -8.08 -22.91 -20.99
CA GLN A 4 -7.65 -22.94 -19.60
C GLN A 4 -8.35 -21.76 -18.93
N THR A 5 -9.30 -22.05 -18.06
CA THR A 5 -9.92 -21.06 -17.20
C THR A 5 -8.84 -20.50 -16.29
N ILE A 6 -8.43 -19.26 -16.53
CA ILE A 6 -7.52 -18.54 -15.65
C ILE A 6 -8.17 -18.55 -14.25
N PRO A 7 -7.49 -19.07 -13.22
CA PRO A 7 -8.05 -19.10 -11.88
C PRO A 7 -8.41 -17.69 -11.45
N ARG A 8 -9.62 -17.50 -10.93
CA ARG A 8 -10.07 -16.19 -10.47
C ARG A 8 -9.22 -15.77 -9.27
N PRO A 9 -8.85 -14.48 -9.16
CA PRO A 9 -8.15 -13.97 -7.99
C PRO A 9 -9.00 -14.19 -6.73
N HIS A 10 -8.34 -14.50 -5.62
CA HIS A 10 -8.99 -14.69 -4.33
C HIS A 10 -8.64 -13.54 -3.38
N PHE A 11 -9.66 -12.86 -2.85
CA PHE A 11 -9.51 -11.76 -1.90
C PHE A 11 -9.97 -12.19 -0.51
N TYR A 12 -9.08 -12.10 0.47
CA TYR A 12 -9.39 -12.43 1.86
C TYR A 12 -9.55 -11.17 2.69
N TRP A 13 -10.76 -10.92 3.15
CA TRP A 13 -11.10 -9.70 3.87
C TRP A 13 -11.03 -9.92 5.39
N ARG A 14 -10.47 -8.94 6.10
CA ARG A 14 -10.40 -8.94 7.55
C ARG A 14 -10.57 -7.53 8.12
N ILE A 15 -11.44 -7.40 9.13
CA ILE A 15 -11.52 -6.22 9.98
C ILE A 15 -10.45 -6.36 11.06
N HIS A 16 -9.56 -5.39 11.16
CA HIS A 16 -8.58 -5.35 12.22
C HIS A 16 -9.23 -4.84 13.51
N SER A 17 -9.21 -5.69 14.53
CA SER A 17 -9.62 -5.36 15.88
C SER A 17 -8.43 -5.46 16.83
N THR A 18 -8.20 -4.41 17.62
CA THR A 18 -7.16 -4.40 18.66
C THR A 18 -7.46 -5.36 19.81
N ARG A 19 -8.67 -5.93 19.87
CA ARG A 19 -9.12 -6.84 20.92
C ARG A 19 -8.88 -8.31 20.60
N LYS A 20 -8.27 -8.64 19.46
CA LYS A 20 -8.04 -10.04 19.09
C LYS A 20 -7.12 -10.71 20.11
N GLU A 21 -7.61 -11.80 20.70
CA GLU A 21 -6.77 -12.72 21.47
C GLU A 21 -5.78 -13.39 20.51
N LEU A 22 -4.49 -13.16 20.75
CA LEU A 22 -3.42 -13.79 19.99
C LEU A 22 -3.29 -15.26 20.42
N GLN A 23 -3.16 -16.15 19.44
CA GLN A 23 -2.96 -17.57 19.67
C GLN A 23 -1.48 -17.95 19.54
N LEU A 24 -1.10 -19.10 20.10
CA LEU A 24 0.24 -19.65 19.93
C LEU A 24 0.56 -19.82 18.44
N ASN A 25 1.79 -19.46 18.06
CA ASN A 25 2.31 -19.40 16.70
C ASN A 25 1.75 -18.32 15.80
N ASP A 26 0.83 -17.46 16.27
CA ASP A 26 0.36 -16.33 15.48
C ASP A 26 1.53 -15.43 15.08
N PRO A 27 1.64 -15.06 13.80
CA PRO A 27 2.65 -14.10 13.35
C PRO A 27 2.31 -12.71 13.87
N VAL A 28 3.29 -12.06 14.49
CA VAL A 28 3.13 -10.76 15.13
C VAL A 28 4.28 -9.84 14.79
N TYR A 29 3.96 -8.55 14.70
CA TYR A 29 4.91 -7.46 14.66
C TYR A 29 4.96 -6.81 16.04
N VAL A 30 6.15 -6.76 16.63
CA VAL A 30 6.43 -6.04 17.87
C VAL A 30 6.82 -4.61 17.50
N ARG A 31 5.92 -3.67 17.77
CA ARG A 31 6.16 -2.24 17.56
C ARG A 31 7.37 -1.78 18.39
N PRO A 32 8.31 -0.99 17.83
CA PRO A 32 9.47 -0.48 18.57
C PRO A 32 9.05 0.43 19.75
N LYS A 33 9.89 0.53 20.81
CA LYS A 33 9.63 1.45 21.94
C LYS A 33 9.95 2.88 21.58
N SER A 34 10.92 3.04 20.68
CA SER A 34 11.51 4.32 20.33
C SER A 34 11.68 4.45 18.82
N VAL A 35 11.88 5.68 18.38
CA VAL A 35 12.12 6.03 16.96
C VAL A 35 13.41 5.43 16.39
N LYS A 36 14.34 4.98 17.25
CA LYS A 36 15.64 4.39 16.88
C LYS A 36 15.60 2.86 16.79
N GLU A 37 14.54 2.24 17.29
CA GLU A 37 14.41 0.78 17.31
C GLU A 37 13.72 0.28 16.04
N VAL A 38 14.18 -0.87 15.58
CA VAL A 38 13.52 -1.62 14.52
C VAL A 38 12.44 -2.48 15.18
N GLY A 39 11.21 -2.42 14.69
CA GLY A 39 10.20 -3.36 15.13
C GLY A 39 10.54 -4.77 14.66
N ALA A 40 10.28 -5.76 15.50
CA ALA A 40 10.62 -7.15 15.20
C ALA A 40 9.39 -7.90 14.67
N VAL A 41 9.57 -8.71 13.64
CA VAL A 41 8.57 -9.70 13.23
C VAL A 41 8.87 -11.02 13.92
N GLY A 42 7.84 -11.69 14.43
CA GLY A 42 7.98 -12.90 15.23
C GLY A 42 6.74 -13.76 15.25
N ARG A 43 6.75 -14.77 16.12
CA ARG A 43 5.58 -15.60 16.43
C ARG A 43 5.33 -15.61 17.94
N VAL A 44 4.07 -15.72 18.34
CA VAL A 44 3.71 -15.94 19.73
C VAL A 44 4.19 -17.32 20.15
N VAL A 45 4.94 -17.42 21.25
CA VAL A 45 5.44 -18.69 21.79
C VAL A 45 5.05 -18.83 23.25
N ASP A 46 4.86 -20.07 23.70
CA ASP A 46 4.58 -20.37 25.11
C ASP A 46 5.88 -20.33 25.92
N THR A 47 5.98 -19.40 26.87
CA THR A 47 7.15 -19.27 27.74
C THR A 47 7.10 -20.19 28.96
N THR A 48 5.96 -20.79 29.30
CA THR A 48 5.84 -21.68 30.47
C THR A 48 6.60 -22.99 30.30
N ALA A 49 6.80 -23.44 29.06
CA ALA A 49 7.60 -24.62 28.73
C ALA A 49 9.13 -24.36 28.74
N ALA A 50 9.58 -23.10 28.69
CA ALA A 50 11.00 -22.74 28.54
C ALA A 50 11.74 -22.56 29.88
N ALA A 51 11.03 -22.53 31.01
CA ALA A 51 11.59 -22.18 32.32
C ALA A 51 12.33 -23.33 33.05
N PHE A 52 12.41 -24.54 32.49
CA PHE A 52 12.89 -25.72 33.23
C PHE A 52 14.34 -26.15 32.96
N ASN A 53 15.16 -25.40 32.20
CA ASN A 53 16.55 -25.81 31.92
C ASN A 53 17.62 -24.69 31.96
N GLU A 54 17.33 -23.48 32.47
CA GLU A 54 18.39 -22.48 32.70
C GLU A 54 18.86 -22.48 34.18
N PRO A 55 20.18 -22.52 34.45
CA PRO A 55 20.72 -22.47 35.81
C PRO A 55 20.40 -21.13 36.51
N ALA A 56 20.10 -21.22 37.82
CA ALA A 56 19.41 -20.23 38.64
C ALA A 56 20.12 -18.86 38.89
N ASP A 57 21.20 -18.53 38.19
CA ASP A 57 22.04 -17.36 38.52
C ASP A 57 21.90 -16.15 37.59
N VAL A 58 20.95 -16.16 36.66
CA VAL A 58 20.67 -14.95 35.85
C VAL A 58 19.36 -14.32 36.30
N LYS A 59 19.44 -13.37 37.25
CA LYS A 59 18.38 -12.38 37.52
C LYS A 59 18.16 -11.51 36.28
N ARG A 60 17.45 -12.03 35.27
CA ARG A 60 16.97 -11.24 34.13
C ARG A 60 15.80 -10.38 34.61
N ARG A 61 16.02 -9.06 34.73
CA ARG A 61 14.94 -8.08 34.54
C ARG A 61 14.29 -8.39 33.19
N CYS A 62 12.96 -8.54 33.14
CA CYS A 62 12.19 -8.63 31.89
C CYS A 62 12.17 -7.28 31.13
N THR A 63 13.36 -6.82 30.75
CA THR A 63 13.62 -5.76 29.80
C THR A 63 14.80 -6.27 28.99
N ASN A 64 14.52 -6.94 27.87
CA ASN A 64 15.37 -7.25 26.70
C ASN A 64 14.74 -8.50 26.04
N ASP A 65 14.00 -8.37 24.93
CA ASP A 65 14.51 -8.23 23.56
C ASP A 65 15.52 -9.35 23.20
N ARG A 66 15.14 -10.18 22.20
CA ARG A 66 15.78 -11.40 21.68
C ARG A 66 15.61 -12.70 22.49
N SER A 67 14.45 -13.32 22.36
CA SER A 67 14.40 -14.76 22.03
C SER A 67 13.10 -15.12 21.32
N LEU A 68 13.16 -15.17 19.99
CA LEU A 68 12.23 -15.98 19.20
C LEU A 68 12.67 -17.43 19.39
N ALA A 69 11.99 -18.18 20.25
CA ALA A 69 12.37 -19.55 20.59
C ALA A 69 12.12 -20.51 19.42
N LYS A 70 13.03 -21.48 19.22
CA LYS A 70 12.86 -22.59 18.27
C LYS A 70 11.86 -23.62 18.84
N PRO A 71 10.99 -24.21 18.01
CA PRO A 71 9.93 -25.09 18.49
C PRO A 71 10.49 -26.44 18.92
N ASN A 72 10.07 -26.93 20.09
CA ASN A 72 10.27 -28.31 20.52
C ASN A 72 8.92 -28.89 20.97
N GLN A 73 8.59 -30.08 20.49
CA GLN A 73 7.28 -30.72 20.65
C GLN A 73 7.19 -31.48 21.98
N ASN A 74 6.14 -31.24 22.78
CA ASN A 74 5.33 -32.26 23.48
C ASN A 74 4.15 -31.64 24.29
N LYS A 75 3.20 -32.51 24.67
CA LYS A 75 1.73 -32.34 24.76
C LYS A 75 1.10 -31.64 26.00
N THR A 76 -0.08 -31.02 25.70
CA THR A 76 -1.36 -30.89 26.44
C THR A 76 -1.44 -30.18 27.80
N SER A 77 -1.94 -28.93 27.78
CA SER A 77 -3.23 -28.53 28.38
C SER A 77 -3.60 -27.13 27.84
N ASP A 78 -4.89 -26.82 27.77
CA ASP A 78 -5.44 -25.60 27.16
C ASP A 78 -4.97 -24.37 27.95
N HIS A 79 -3.85 -23.76 27.54
CA HIS A 79 -3.26 -22.57 28.16
C HIS A 79 -3.32 -21.44 27.14
N ARG A 80 -4.43 -20.71 27.14
CA ARG A 80 -4.51 -19.40 26.48
C ARG A 80 -3.65 -18.41 27.26
N ILE A 81 -2.40 -18.25 26.85
CA ILE A 81 -1.56 -17.16 27.36
C ILE A 81 -1.98 -15.88 26.66
N THR A 82 -2.75 -15.05 27.36
CA THR A 82 -3.05 -13.69 26.91
C THR A 82 -1.81 -12.84 27.17
N VAL A 83 -0.88 -12.77 26.21
CA VAL A 83 0.29 -11.90 26.35
C VAL A 83 -0.15 -10.46 26.14
N GLN A 84 -0.49 -9.77 27.23
CA GLN A 84 -0.75 -8.34 27.21
C GLN A 84 0.59 -7.58 27.14
N VAL A 85 1.27 -7.64 25.98
CA VAL A 85 2.45 -6.79 25.74
C VAL A 85 1.98 -5.37 25.50
N ASN A 86 1.42 -4.68 26.49
CA ASN A 86 1.09 -3.24 26.50
C ASN A 86 0.67 -2.60 25.16
N GLY A 87 -0.19 -3.27 24.37
CA GLY A 87 -0.61 -2.78 23.04
C GLY A 87 0.55 -2.59 22.03
N ARG A 88 1.59 -3.43 22.08
CA ARG A 88 2.75 -3.38 21.17
C ARG A 88 2.78 -4.49 20.13
N LEU A 89 1.95 -5.52 20.29
CA LEU A 89 1.82 -6.58 19.29
C LEU A 89 0.77 -6.19 18.27
N VAL A 90 1.13 -6.28 17.00
CA VAL A 90 0.24 -6.10 15.85
C VAL A 90 0.22 -7.42 15.10
N SER A 91 -0.96 -8.00 14.86
CA SER A 91 -1.05 -9.22 14.05
C SER A 91 -0.55 -8.94 12.63
N ILE A 92 0.25 -9.86 12.09
CA ILE A 92 0.64 -9.86 10.68
C ILE A 92 -0.27 -10.82 9.93
N TYR A 93 -0.84 -10.36 8.84
CA TYR A 93 -1.76 -11.13 8.03
C TYR A 93 -1.08 -11.42 6.69
N ASP A 94 -0.39 -12.54 6.65
CA ASP A 94 0.24 -13.05 5.44
C ASP A 94 -0.49 -14.31 4.99
N VAL A 95 -1.08 -14.25 3.79
CA VAL A 95 -1.63 -15.45 3.15
C VAL A 95 -0.51 -16.08 2.33
N PRO A 96 -0.19 -17.36 2.53
CA PRO A 96 0.98 -18.01 1.94
C PRO A 96 0.85 -18.33 0.43
N SER A 97 -0.28 -18.01 -0.23
CA SER A 97 -0.50 -18.36 -1.64
C SER A 97 -0.23 -17.20 -2.60
N ASN A 98 0.42 -17.51 -3.72
CA ASN A 98 0.87 -16.55 -4.73
C ASN A 98 -0.27 -15.82 -5.47
N ASN A 99 -1.53 -16.22 -5.30
CA ASN A 99 -2.70 -15.67 -6.00
C ASN A 99 -3.78 -15.11 -5.05
N THR A 100 -3.40 -14.79 -3.81
CA THR A 100 -4.32 -14.25 -2.81
C THR A 100 -3.88 -12.88 -2.34
N THR A 101 -4.82 -11.95 -2.32
CA THR A 101 -4.65 -10.63 -1.70
C THR A 101 -5.37 -10.60 -0.37
N THR A 102 -4.68 -10.13 0.67
CA THR A 102 -5.30 -9.84 1.97
C THR A 102 -5.79 -8.41 2.00
N ILE A 103 -7.06 -8.20 2.31
CA ILE A 103 -7.66 -6.88 2.48
C ILE A 103 -7.87 -6.64 3.97
N LEU A 104 -7.14 -5.67 4.52
CA LEU A 104 -7.17 -5.28 5.92
C LEU A 104 -7.93 -3.97 6.07
N LEU A 105 -8.99 -3.99 6.86
CA LEU A 105 -9.83 -2.83 7.10
C LEU A 105 -9.69 -2.35 8.54
N THR A 106 -9.54 -1.04 8.73
CA THR A 106 -9.49 -0.42 10.06
C THR A 106 -10.23 0.92 10.07
N PRO A 107 -10.93 1.28 11.16
CA PRO A 107 -11.70 2.52 11.22
C PRO A 107 -10.83 3.74 11.57
N ASP A 108 -9.67 3.54 12.18
CA ASP A 108 -8.86 4.63 12.74
C ASP A 108 -7.44 4.70 12.16
N THR A 109 -6.88 5.91 12.25
CA THR A 109 -5.57 6.28 11.72
C THR A 109 -4.42 5.60 12.46
N ALA A 110 -4.56 5.33 13.77
CA ALA A 110 -3.47 4.76 14.55
C ALA A 110 -3.21 3.31 14.12
N ASN A 111 -4.27 2.51 14.04
CA ASN A 111 -4.21 1.14 13.56
C ASN A 111 -3.83 1.06 12.08
N TYR A 112 -4.32 1.96 11.23
CA TYR A 112 -3.91 2.04 9.82
C TYR A 112 -2.40 2.16 9.66
N ARG A 113 -1.78 3.11 10.37
CA ARG A 113 -0.32 3.32 10.33
C ARG A 113 0.44 2.12 10.90
N GLN A 114 -0.07 1.51 11.97
CA GLN A 114 0.55 0.33 12.57
C GLN A 114 0.53 -0.86 11.60
N LEU A 115 -0.61 -1.11 10.95
CA LEU A 115 -0.73 -2.17 9.96
C LEU A 115 0.18 -1.91 8.76
N ALA A 116 0.24 -0.67 8.26
CA ALA A 116 1.14 -0.28 7.17
C ALA A 116 2.59 -0.63 7.50
N VAL A 117 3.08 -0.25 8.68
CA VAL A 117 4.46 -0.55 9.12
C VAL A 117 4.67 -2.05 9.36
N ALA A 118 3.69 -2.74 9.96
CA ALA A 118 3.81 -4.15 10.32
C ALA A 118 3.88 -5.10 9.13
N HIS A 119 3.26 -4.74 8.00
CA HIS A 119 3.15 -5.61 6.82
C HIS A 119 4.22 -5.36 5.75
N VAL A 120 4.99 -4.26 5.87
CA VAL A 120 6.08 -3.93 4.95
C VAL A 120 7.28 -4.85 5.18
N ARG A 121 7.78 -5.41 4.08
CA ARG A 121 8.97 -6.26 4.00
C ARG A 121 10.10 -5.56 3.26
N HIS A 122 11.28 -6.14 3.34
CA HIS A 122 12.43 -5.69 2.56
C HIS A 122 12.13 -5.86 1.05
N GLY A 123 12.43 -4.81 0.27
CA GLY A 123 12.21 -4.80 -1.18
C GLY A 123 10.76 -4.57 -1.62
N ASP A 124 9.80 -4.45 -0.70
CA ASP A 124 8.40 -4.19 -1.06
C ASP A 124 8.27 -2.85 -1.83
N LYS A 125 7.35 -2.83 -2.80
CA LYS A 125 6.87 -1.61 -3.42
C LYS A 125 5.53 -1.23 -2.84
N VAL A 126 5.45 -0.04 -2.27
CA VAL A 126 4.28 0.44 -1.55
C VAL A 126 3.63 1.54 -2.35
N LEU A 127 2.35 1.37 -2.70
CA LEU A 127 1.51 2.42 -3.23
C LEU A 127 0.61 2.96 -2.11
N GLU A 128 0.69 4.25 -1.82
CA GLU A 128 -0.19 4.93 -0.88
C GLU A 128 -1.11 5.90 -1.63
N ILE A 129 -2.42 5.76 -1.44
CA ILE A 129 -3.44 6.59 -2.08
C ILE A 129 -4.11 7.43 -0.98
N GLY A 130 -3.87 8.75 -1.02
CA GLY A 130 -4.27 9.70 0.02
C GLY A 130 -3.21 9.85 1.12
N CYS A 131 -1.99 10.25 0.77
CA CYS A 131 -0.89 10.35 1.74
C CYS A 131 -0.99 11.55 2.71
N SER A 132 -1.86 12.54 2.44
CA SER A 132 -2.11 13.70 3.31
C SER A 132 -0.82 14.43 3.69
N THR A 133 -0.50 14.55 4.98
CA THR A 133 0.73 15.21 5.47
C THR A 133 1.96 14.29 5.48
N GLY A 134 1.87 13.08 4.89
CA GLY A 134 2.99 12.15 4.74
C GLY A 134 3.44 11.41 6.00
N ILE A 135 2.65 11.44 7.08
CA ILE A 135 3.02 10.76 8.34
C ILE A 135 3.07 9.24 8.15
N CYS A 136 2.08 8.64 7.48
CA CYS A 136 2.08 7.20 7.22
C CYS A 136 3.23 6.82 6.28
N THR A 137 3.39 7.58 5.18
CA THR A 137 4.50 7.44 4.22
C THR A 137 5.86 7.46 4.89
N SER A 138 6.08 8.37 5.84
CA SER A 138 7.34 8.51 6.58
C SER A 138 7.61 7.32 7.52
N LEU A 139 6.57 6.80 8.18
CA LEU A 139 6.68 5.60 9.01
C LEU A 139 7.02 4.35 8.16
N VAL A 140 6.43 4.24 6.97
CA VAL A 140 6.77 3.20 5.99
C VAL A 140 8.22 3.35 5.52
N LEU A 141 8.65 4.55 5.13
CA LEU A 141 10.04 4.83 4.73
C LEU A 141 11.03 4.42 5.81
N ARG A 142 10.81 4.87 7.05
CA ARG A 142 11.63 4.49 8.21
C ARG A 142 11.73 2.98 8.32
N ARG A 143 10.59 2.28 8.28
CA ARG A 143 10.57 0.82 8.41
C ARG A 143 11.40 0.14 7.34
N MET A 144 11.25 0.55 6.08
CA MET A 144 11.99 -0.03 4.97
C MET A 144 13.49 0.23 5.09
N LEU A 145 13.90 1.43 5.51
CA LEU A 145 15.31 1.77 5.76
C LEU A 145 15.93 0.88 6.84
N LEU A 146 15.21 0.72 7.95
CA LEU A 146 15.64 -0.11 9.06
C LEU A 146 15.74 -1.59 8.67
N LEU A 147 14.78 -2.10 7.89
CA LEU A 147 14.81 -3.47 7.36
C LEU A 147 16.02 -3.69 6.44
N SER A 148 16.31 -2.74 5.57
CA SER A 148 17.46 -2.86 4.68
C SER A 148 18.78 -2.85 5.44
N LYS A 149 18.89 -2.08 6.53
CA LYS A 149 20.06 -2.09 7.41
C LYS A 149 20.24 -3.43 8.12
N GLU A 150 19.17 -4.05 8.61
CA GLU A 150 19.23 -5.39 9.23
C GLU A 150 19.77 -6.43 8.24
N ASN A 151 19.25 -6.43 7.01
CA ASN A 151 19.70 -7.36 5.98
C ASN A 151 21.17 -7.17 5.60
N THR A 152 21.67 -5.93 5.56
CA THR A 152 23.11 -5.68 5.32
C THR A 152 23.97 -6.22 6.43
N ASN A 153 23.60 -5.97 7.70
CA ASN A 153 24.37 -6.47 8.83
C ASN A 153 24.41 -8.01 8.85
N ASP A 154 23.29 -8.66 8.53
CA ASP A 154 23.22 -10.11 8.45
C ASP A 154 24.08 -10.66 7.28
N ALA A 155 24.07 -9.98 6.13
CA ALA A 155 24.92 -10.33 4.98
C ALA A 155 26.40 -10.11 5.29
N GLU A 156 26.76 -9.02 5.95
CA GLU A 156 28.13 -8.72 6.37
C GLU A 156 28.64 -9.77 7.36
N ALA A 157 27.86 -10.09 8.40
CA ALA A 157 28.21 -11.11 9.39
C ALA A 157 28.39 -12.51 8.75
N GLN A 158 27.62 -12.83 7.70
CA GLN A 158 27.79 -14.07 6.93
C GLN A 158 29.00 -14.00 5.98
N SER A 159 29.31 -12.83 5.43
CA SER A 159 30.43 -12.62 4.49
C SER A 159 31.80 -12.55 5.19
N GLU A 160 31.87 -12.03 6.41
CA GLU A 160 33.09 -12.06 7.24
C GLU A 160 33.49 -13.51 7.58
N ALA A 161 32.52 -14.43 7.61
CA ALA A 161 32.78 -15.86 7.70
C ALA A 161 33.23 -16.51 6.37
N ALA A 162 33.10 -15.81 5.22
CA ALA A 162 33.31 -16.35 3.88
C ALA A 162 34.51 -15.75 3.09
N ALA A 163 35.25 -14.79 3.67
CA ALA A 163 36.53 -14.25 3.19
C ALA A 163 36.53 -13.29 1.96
N ALA A 164 36.96 -12.05 2.24
CA ALA A 164 38.01 -11.22 1.61
C ALA A 164 38.20 -11.07 0.09
N ALA A 165 37.39 -11.63 -0.81
CA ALA A 165 37.58 -11.44 -2.25
C ALA A 165 36.47 -10.56 -2.85
N GLU A 166 36.84 -9.32 -3.22
CA GLU A 166 36.10 -8.37 -4.05
C GLU A 166 34.85 -7.72 -3.42
N LYS A 167 35.07 -6.87 -2.41
CA LYS A 167 34.06 -5.91 -1.91
C LYS A 167 33.83 -4.78 -2.92
N GLY A 168 33.00 -5.04 -3.93
CA GLY A 168 32.32 -3.99 -4.68
C GLY A 168 31.17 -3.44 -3.83
N ASP A 169 31.40 -2.29 -3.19
CA ASP A 169 30.53 -1.68 -2.17
C ASP A 169 29.31 -0.94 -2.77
N SER A 170 28.46 -1.66 -3.52
CA SER A 170 27.19 -1.10 -4.00
C SER A 170 26.02 -1.69 -3.21
N PHE A 171 25.77 -1.14 -2.03
CA PHE A 171 24.48 -1.34 -1.36
C PHE A 171 23.36 -0.80 -2.26
N GLN A 172 22.51 -1.69 -2.76
CA GLN A 172 21.36 -1.32 -3.58
C GLN A 172 20.07 -1.51 -2.78
N TYR A 173 19.32 -0.42 -2.63
CA TYR A 173 17.99 -0.46 -2.05
C TYR A 173 16.95 -0.79 -3.13
N ASP A 174 16.22 -1.90 -2.97
CA ASP A 174 15.28 -2.40 -3.98
C ASP A 174 13.81 -2.00 -3.76
N GLY A 175 13.49 -1.46 -2.58
CA GLY A 175 12.13 -1.00 -2.26
C GLY A 175 11.75 0.30 -2.95
N LYS A 176 10.46 0.62 -3.00
CA LYS A 176 10.00 1.94 -3.47
C LYS A 176 8.66 2.32 -2.88
N ILE A 177 8.48 3.60 -2.54
CA ILE A 177 7.21 4.17 -2.09
C ILE A 177 6.68 5.10 -3.18
N ILE A 178 5.42 4.94 -3.55
CA ILE A 178 4.72 5.79 -4.49
C ILE A 178 3.52 6.35 -3.74
N ALA A 179 3.47 7.67 -3.57
CA ALA A 179 2.44 8.33 -2.77
C ALA A 179 1.59 9.26 -3.64
N PHE A 180 0.28 9.09 -3.61
CA PHE A 180 -0.69 9.92 -4.33
C PHE A 180 -1.48 10.80 -3.37
N ASP A 181 -1.70 12.05 -3.78
CA ASP A 181 -2.72 12.93 -3.22
C ASP A 181 -3.20 13.91 -4.29
N THR A 182 -4.26 14.66 -4.00
CA THR A 182 -4.82 15.67 -4.89
C THR A 182 -4.43 17.09 -4.49
N GLY A 183 -4.08 17.32 -3.22
CA GLY A 183 -3.72 18.64 -2.70
C GLY A 183 -2.25 18.98 -2.91
N SER A 184 -1.94 20.07 -3.62
CA SER A 184 -0.56 20.54 -3.78
C SER A 184 0.17 20.77 -2.44
N ASP A 185 -0.54 21.31 -1.45
CA ASP A 185 0.02 21.52 -0.11
C ASP A 185 0.35 20.20 0.60
N MET A 186 -0.47 19.17 0.37
CA MET A 186 -0.24 17.81 0.89
C MET A 186 1.03 17.20 0.29
N MET A 187 1.30 17.45 -0.99
CA MET A 187 2.53 17.00 -1.65
C MET A 187 3.77 17.64 -1.04
N ASN A 188 3.74 18.95 -0.83
CA ASN A 188 4.85 19.66 -0.22
C ASN A 188 5.10 19.21 1.23
N GLN A 189 4.04 19.04 2.01
CA GLN A 189 4.13 18.53 3.39
C GLN A 189 4.65 17.09 3.43
N THR A 190 4.18 16.22 2.53
CA THR A 190 4.66 14.84 2.42
C THR A 190 6.14 14.81 2.04
N GLN A 191 6.57 15.62 1.07
CA GLN A 191 7.97 15.71 0.67
C GLN A 191 8.86 16.17 1.83
N GLN A 192 8.41 17.19 2.58
CA GLN A 192 9.15 17.69 3.75
C GLN A 192 9.22 16.65 4.87
N ALA A 193 8.12 15.93 5.15
CA ALA A 193 8.07 14.88 6.15
C ALA A 193 9.04 13.73 5.79
N LEU A 194 9.02 13.29 4.53
CA LEU A 194 9.93 12.26 4.04
C LEU A 194 11.40 12.70 4.08
N GLN A 195 11.70 13.94 3.68
CA GLN A 195 13.06 14.48 3.75
C GLN A 195 13.56 14.53 5.19
N THR A 196 12.74 15.03 6.11
CA THR A 196 13.07 15.08 7.54
C THR A 196 13.34 13.69 8.10
N GLU A 197 12.49 12.73 7.77
CA GLU A 197 12.63 11.35 8.23
C GLU A 197 13.89 10.68 7.63
N PHE A 198 14.14 10.92 6.34
CA PHE A 198 15.33 10.46 5.66
C PHE A 198 16.60 11.03 6.29
N ASP A 199 16.67 12.34 6.55
CA ASP A 199 17.83 13.00 7.15
C ASP A 199 18.11 12.53 8.58
N ASN A 200 17.06 12.26 9.35
CA ASN A 200 17.19 11.69 10.69
C ASN A 200 17.82 10.28 10.68
N LEU A 201 17.64 9.52 9.61
CA LEU A 201 18.12 8.15 9.47
C LEU A 201 19.42 8.06 8.65
N SER A 202 19.65 8.99 7.73
CA SER A 202 20.74 8.99 6.75
C SER A 202 22.12 9.08 7.38
N ALA A 203 22.23 9.67 8.57
CA ALA A 203 23.45 9.63 9.39
C ALA A 203 23.98 8.20 9.65
N HIS A 204 23.12 7.18 9.46
CA HIS A 204 23.44 5.78 9.67
C HIS A 204 23.27 4.92 8.41
N LEU A 205 23.04 5.54 7.24
CA LEU A 205 22.84 4.86 5.96
C LEU A 205 24.03 5.11 5.02
N PRO A 206 24.31 4.19 4.08
CA PRO A 206 25.33 4.41 3.06
C PRO A 206 25.06 5.67 2.23
N GLN A 207 26.11 6.43 1.91
CA GLN A 207 26.04 7.75 1.23
C GLN A 207 25.38 7.73 -0.16
N HIS A 208 25.17 6.56 -0.75
CA HIS A 208 24.66 6.42 -2.12
C HIS A 208 23.14 6.46 -2.26
N ASN A 209 22.38 6.33 -1.16
CA ASN A 209 20.93 6.36 -1.24
C ASN A 209 20.42 7.79 -1.38
N LYS A 210 19.61 8.05 -2.41
CA LYS A 210 18.89 9.32 -2.57
C LYS A 210 17.41 9.09 -2.26
N LEU A 211 16.78 10.01 -1.54
CA LEU A 211 15.34 9.91 -1.25
C LEU A 211 14.49 9.75 -2.53
N SER A 212 14.92 10.37 -3.63
CA SER A 212 14.24 10.29 -4.94
C SER A 212 14.28 8.91 -5.58
N THR A 213 15.22 8.03 -5.22
CA THR A 213 15.21 6.64 -5.71
C THR A 213 14.27 5.76 -4.89
N MET A 214 14.06 6.13 -3.62
CA MET A 214 13.25 5.37 -2.66
C MET A 214 11.78 5.77 -2.66
N SER A 215 11.48 7.00 -3.04
CA SER A 215 10.11 7.54 -2.98
C SER A 215 9.81 8.45 -4.16
N SER A 216 8.57 8.42 -4.62
CA SER A 216 8.01 9.40 -5.54
C SER A 216 6.61 9.81 -5.11
N ILE A 217 6.35 11.12 -5.16
CA ILE A 217 5.11 11.73 -4.71
C ILE A 217 4.46 12.35 -5.93
N HIS A 218 3.19 12.03 -6.18
CA HIS A 218 2.48 12.49 -7.38
C HIS A 218 1.16 13.14 -7.01
N LYS A 219 0.94 14.33 -7.56
CA LYS A 219 -0.36 14.99 -7.51
C LYS A 219 -1.28 14.34 -8.55
N ILE A 220 -2.06 13.36 -8.13
CA ILE A 220 -2.96 12.63 -9.02
C ILE A 220 -4.23 12.19 -8.27
N ASP A 221 -5.36 12.35 -8.94
CA ASP A 221 -6.62 11.75 -8.52
C ASP A 221 -6.79 10.43 -9.28
N ALA A 222 -6.66 9.30 -8.59
CA ALA A 222 -6.77 7.98 -9.21
C ALA A 222 -8.18 7.68 -9.76
N PHE A 223 -9.22 8.43 -9.37
CA PHE A 223 -10.53 8.33 -10.02
C PHE A 223 -10.62 9.18 -11.28
N ALA A 224 -10.02 10.37 -11.26
CA ALA A 224 -10.07 11.28 -12.40
C ALA A 224 -9.07 10.89 -13.50
N ASP A 225 -7.99 10.19 -13.13
CA ASP A 225 -6.96 9.66 -14.03
C ASP A 225 -6.45 8.27 -13.59
N PRO A 226 -7.28 7.22 -13.70
CA PRO A 226 -6.92 5.86 -13.29
C PRO A 226 -5.75 5.29 -14.09
N LYS A 227 -5.54 5.74 -15.33
CA LYS A 227 -4.47 5.27 -16.21
C LYS A 227 -3.13 5.92 -15.89
N GLY A 228 -3.12 7.24 -15.66
CA GLY A 228 -1.96 7.92 -15.13
C GLY A 228 -1.55 7.33 -13.77
N ALA A 229 -2.52 7.09 -12.89
CA ALA A 229 -2.27 6.47 -11.59
C ALA A 229 -1.67 5.07 -11.73
N PHE A 230 -2.21 4.25 -12.62
CA PHE A 230 -1.64 2.94 -12.93
C PHE A 230 -0.19 3.07 -13.45
N SER A 231 0.04 3.87 -14.50
CA SER A 231 1.36 4.06 -15.10
C SER A 231 2.42 4.50 -14.10
N LEU A 232 2.07 5.47 -13.24
CA LEU A 232 2.95 5.96 -12.17
C LEU A 232 3.23 4.87 -11.12
N SER A 233 2.23 4.02 -10.82
CA SER A 233 2.37 2.93 -9.85
C SER A 233 3.14 1.71 -10.36
N THR A 234 3.30 1.56 -11.69
CA THR A 234 3.93 0.40 -12.34
C THR A 234 5.21 0.72 -13.12
N GLN A 235 5.92 1.78 -12.75
CA GLN A 235 7.17 2.17 -13.41
C GLN A 235 8.17 0.99 -13.46
N ASN A 236 8.81 0.80 -14.61
CA ASN A 236 9.77 -0.31 -14.86
C ASN A 236 9.16 -1.72 -14.74
N ASN A 237 7.89 -1.90 -15.15
CA ASN A 237 7.16 -3.18 -15.08
C ASN A 237 7.12 -3.81 -13.68
N LYS A 238 7.24 -2.96 -12.66
CA LYS A 238 7.29 -3.34 -11.25
C LYS A 238 5.98 -2.91 -10.58
N TYR A 239 5.22 -3.88 -10.09
CA TYR A 239 3.90 -3.64 -9.50
C TYR A 239 3.99 -3.41 -7.98
N PRO A 240 3.00 -2.75 -7.36
CA PRO A 240 2.93 -2.61 -5.91
C PRO A 240 2.71 -3.97 -5.22
N ASP A 241 3.54 -4.24 -4.21
CA ASP A 241 3.43 -5.41 -3.33
C ASP A 241 2.41 -5.14 -2.20
N ILE A 242 2.29 -3.87 -1.81
CA ILE A 242 1.34 -3.36 -0.82
C ILE A 242 0.63 -2.14 -1.37
N VAL A 243 -0.69 -2.06 -1.16
CA VAL A 243 -1.48 -0.86 -1.42
C VAL A 243 -2.11 -0.35 -0.14
N LEU A 244 -1.92 0.93 0.16
CA LEU A 244 -2.47 1.62 1.31
C LEU A 244 -3.51 2.63 0.83
N ILE A 245 -4.73 2.57 1.35
CA ILE A 245 -5.86 3.43 0.93
C ILE A 245 -6.31 4.26 2.14
N ASP A 246 -6.03 5.56 2.09
CA ASP A 246 -6.50 6.58 3.04
C ASP A 246 -7.01 7.83 2.32
N ILE A 247 -8.02 7.65 1.48
CA ILE A 247 -8.69 8.75 0.77
C ILE A 247 -9.75 9.47 1.65
N GLY A 248 -9.66 9.32 2.98
CA GLY A 248 -10.75 9.55 3.92
C GLY A 248 -10.68 10.84 4.75
N GLY A 249 -11.24 11.92 4.20
CA GLY A 249 -11.95 12.98 4.93
C GLY A 249 -13.38 12.54 5.32
N ASN A 250 -14.36 13.45 5.47
CA ASN A 250 -15.71 13.14 5.98
C ASN A 250 -16.57 12.17 5.12
N ARG A 251 -16.26 10.87 5.16
CA ARG A 251 -17.22 9.74 5.21
C ARG A 251 -17.89 9.24 3.91
N GLU A 252 -17.21 9.26 2.76
CA GLU A 252 -17.80 8.68 1.53
C GLU A 252 -17.44 7.20 1.34
N LEU A 253 -18.33 6.31 1.82
CA LEU A 253 -18.29 4.86 1.60
C LEU A 253 -18.11 4.51 0.11
N GLU A 254 -18.82 5.24 -0.76
CA GLU A 254 -18.76 5.05 -2.21
C GLU A 254 -17.33 5.21 -2.75
N GLY A 255 -16.64 6.30 -2.43
CA GLY A 255 -15.26 6.54 -2.85
C GLY A 255 -14.35 5.38 -2.43
N VAL A 256 -14.41 4.96 -1.17
CA VAL A 256 -13.59 3.83 -0.69
C VAL A 256 -13.89 2.54 -1.46
N THR A 257 -15.16 2.17 -1.65
CA THR A 257 -15.53 0.96 -2.40
C THR A 257 -15.06 0.99 -3.85
N ARG A 258 -15.17 2.15 -4.52
CA ARG A 258 -14.66 2.35 -5.89
C ARG A 258 -13.14 2.24 -5.94
N MET A 259 -12.42 2.75 -4.95
CA MET A 259 -10.95 2.65 -4.90
C MET A 259 -10.49 1.21 -4.72
N ILE A 260 -11.12 0.47 -3.80
CA ILE A 260 -10.83 -0.96 -3.59
C ILE A 260 -11.00 -1.71 -4.91
N HIS A 261 -12.13 -1.48 -5.56
CA HIS A 261 -12.45 -2.13 -6.83
C HIS A 261 -11.49 -1.73 -7.95
N TRP A 262 -11.11 -0.45 -8.05
CA TRP A 262 -10.06 0.01 -8.98
C TRP A 262 -8.76 -0.76 -8.74
N VAL A 263 -8.25 -0.83 -7.50
CA VAL A 263 -7.04 -1.60 -7.16
C VAL A 263 -7.17 -3.07 -7.57
N GLN A 264 -8.30 -3.72 -7.28
CA GLN A 264 -8.56 -5.13 -7.63
C GLN A 264 -8.54 -5.38 -9.15
N CYS A 265 -9.11 -4.47 -9.94
CA CYS A 265 -9.15 -4.60 -11.40
C CYS A 265 -7.82 -4.22 -12.05
N THR A 266 -7.21 -3.11 -11.60
CA THR A 266 -6.00 -2.53 -12.18
C THR A 266 -4.79 -3.43 -12.00
N PHE A 267 -4.66 -4.10 -10.85
CA PHE A 267 -3.53 -4.97 -10.55
C PHE A 267 -3.85 -6.46 -10.70
N LEU A 268 -4.88 -6.80 -11.48
CA LEU A 268 -5.33 -8.20 -11.64
C LEU A 268 -4.22 -9.14 -12.14
N SER A 269 -3.33 -8.65 -13.02
CA SER A 269 -2.21 -9.42 -13.56
C SER A 269 -1.09 -9.66 -12.53
N ASN A 270 -0.98 -8.79 -11.52
CA ASN A 270 0.06 -8.82 -10.50
C ASN A 270 -0.53 -8.29 -9.19
N LEU A 271 -1.25 -9.16 -8.49
CA LEU A 271 -2.02 -8.79 -7.32
C LEU A 271 -1.10 -8.29 -6.19
N PRO A 272 -1.44 -7.18 -5.50
CA PRO A 272 -0.76 -6.83 -4.28
C PRO A 272 -0.99 -7.92 -3.24
N ARG A 273 0.03 -8.22 -2.42
CA ARG A 273 -0.09 -9.19 -1.32
C ARG A 273 -1.06 -8.68 -0.26
N VAL A 274 -1.02 -7.38 0.03
CA VAL A 274 -1.84 -6.74 1.06
C VAL A 274 -2.42 -5.42 0.54
N ILE A 275 -3.71 -5.21 0.79
CA ILE A 275 -4.39 -3.92 0.66
C ILE A 275 -4.83 -3.50 2.07
N ILE A 276 -4.41 -2.33 2.54
CA ILE A 276 -4.75 -1.80 3.87
C ILE A 276 -5.61 -0.56 3.70
N ILE A 277 -6.78 -0.54 4.32
CA ILE A 277 -7.81 0.47 4.09
C ILE A 277 -8.18 1.13 5.42
N LYS A 278 -8.14 2.46 5.45
CA LYS A 278 -8.71 3.26 6.53
C LYS A 278 -10.12 3.71 6.17
N SER A 279 -11.16 3.13 6.76
CA SER A 279 -12.54 3.61 6.55
C SER A 279 -13.47 3.21 7.68
N LYS A 280 -13.90 4.19 8.47
CA LYS A 280 -14.91 4.01 9.53
C LYS A 280 -16.26 3.58 8.97
N GLU A 281 -16.68 4.15 7.84
CA GLU A 281 -17.98 3.86 7.25
C GLU A 281 -18.05 2.46 6.67
N LEU A 282 -16.97 2.00 6.01
CA LEU A 282 -16.92 0.64 5.49
C LEU A 282 -16.92 -0.40 6.61
N VAL A 283 -16.20 -0.16 7.72
CA VAL A 283 -16.26 -1.05 8.89
C VAL A 283 -17.68 -1.14 9.44
N ARG A 284 -18.37 0.01 9.53
CA ARG A 284 -19.76 0.08 10.03
C ARG A 284 -20.72 -0.69 9.14
N GLU A 285 -20.61 -0.55 7.83
CA GLU A 285 -21.48 -1.20 6.84
C GLU A 285 -21.27 -2.72 6.79
N LEU A 286 -20.04 -3.17 7.02
CA LEU A 286 -19.65 -4.57 6.98
C LEU A 286 -19.91 -5.34 8.29
N SER A 287 -20.29 -4.67 9.38
CA SER A 287 -20.51 -5.29 10.70
C SER A 287 -21.96 -5.74 10.91
N PRO A 288 -22.23 -6.84 11.65
CA PRO A 288 -21.63 -7.16 12.95
C PRO A 288 -20.33 -7.97 12.85
N GLU A 289 -19.30 -7.52 13.59
CA GLU A 289 -17.96 -8.13 13.57
C GLU A 289 -18.02 -9.65 13.84
N PRO A 290 -17.58 -10.51 12.91
CA PRO A 290 -17.39 -11.92 13.20
C PRO A 290 -16.29 -12.09 14.26
N GLU A 291 -16.41 -13.09 15.16
CA GLU A 291 -15.49 -13.28 16.30
C GLU A 291 -14.01 -13.36 15.90
N ASP A 292 -13.72 -13.86 14.70
CA ASP A 292 -12.36 -14.02 14.17
C ASP A 292 -11.89 -12.85 13.28
N GLY A 293 -12.78 -11.87 13.05
CA GLY A 293 -12.60 -10.73 12.17
C GLY A 293 -12.59 -11.05 10.67
N SER A 294 -12.78 -12.32 10.28
CA SER A 294 -12.72 -12.76 8.89
C SER A 294 -14.04 -12.53 8.18
N MET A 295 -14.00 -12.01 6.95
CA MET A 295 -15.20 -11.62 6.22
C MET A 295 -15.35 -12.39 4.91
N HIS A 296 -15.83 -13.64 5.00
CA HIS A 296 -15.98 -14.51 3.84
C HIS A 296 -16.93 -13.96 2.76
N GLU A 297 -17.91 -13.14 3.16
CA GLU A 297 -18.90 -12.55 2.25
C GLU A 297 -18.54 -11.13 1.78
N ALA A 298 -17.47 -10.50 2.28
CA ALA A 298 -17.17 -9.11 1.96
C ALA A 298 -16.89 -8.86 0.47
N GLN A 299 -16.29 -9.82 -0.24
CA GLN A 299 -16.10 -9.69 -1.68
C GLN A 299 -17.45 -9.71 -2.42
N SER A 300 -18.35 -10.62 -2.04
CA SER A 300 -19.71 -10.70 -2.61
C SER A 300 -20.51 -9.43 -2.30
N TRP A 301 -20.40 -8.95 -1.06
CA TRP A 301 -20.98 -7.68 -0.64
C TRP A 301 -20.47 -6.51 -1.49
N LEU A 302 -19.16 -6.40 -1.71
CA LEU A 302 -18.57 -5.33 -2.52
C LEU A 302 -19.13 -5.34 -3.94
N MET A 303 -19.17 -6.52 -4.58
CA MET A 303 -19.70 -6.64 -5.94
C MET A 303 -21.19 -6.29 -6.01
N ASN A 304 -21.99 -6.73 -5.03
CA ASN A 304 -23.41 -6.38 -4.95
C ASN A 304 -23.61 -4.88 -4.70
N TYR A 305 -22.82 -4.28 -3.81
CA TYR A 305 -22.87 -2.85 -3.51
C TYR A 305 -22.60 -2.01 -4.76
N LEU A 306 -21.55 -2.36 -5.52
CA LEU A 306 -21.20 -1.71 -6.77
C LEU A 306 -22.28 -1.91 -7.84
N GLN A 307 -22.83 -3.12 -7.98
CA GLN A 307 -23.88 -3.39 -8.96
C GLN A 307 -25.17 -2.61 -8.66
N ASN A 308 -25.65 -2.64 -7.41
CA ASN A 308 -26.90 -2.00 -7.02
C ASN A 308 -26.88 -0.48 -7.15
N ARG A 309 -25.71 0.13 -7.03
CA ARG A 309 -25.52 1.57 -7.15
C ARG A 309 -25.19 2.02 -8.58
N ASN A 310 -25.15 1.09 -9.54
CA ASN A 310 -24.59 1.34 -10.86
C ASN A 310 -23.20 1.99 -10.74
N LEU A 311 -22.30 1.37 -9.99
CA LEU A 311 -20.90 1.76 -9.85
C LEU A 311 -19.97 0.69 -10.46
N SER A 312 -20.50 -0.14 -11.35
CA SER A 312 -19.77 -1.25 -11.97
C SER A 312 -18.53 -0.74 -12.74
N VAL A 313 -17.60 -1.66 -12.99
CA VAL A 313 -16.35 -1.42 -13.76
C VAL A 313 -16.62 -0.66 -15.06
N GLU A 314 -17.76 -0.89 -15.73
CA GLU A 314 -18.10 -0.19 -16.97
C GLU A 314 -18.10 1.34 -16.82
N LEU A 315 -18.46 1.86 -15.64
CA LEU A 315 -18.42 3.30 -15.37
C LEU A 315 -17.04 3.81 -14.99
N LEU A 316 -16.16 2.94 -14.48
CA LEU A 316 -14.73 3.24 -14.31
C LEU A 316 -13.97 3.16 -15.64
N ASN A 317 -14.46 2.38 -16.61
CA ASN A 317 -13.83 2.27 -17.92
C ASN A 317 -14.36 3.34 -18.88
N LYS A 318 -15.58 3.85 -18.67
CA LYS A 318 -16.11 5.00 -19.40
C LYS A 318 -15.46 6.30 -18.90
N PRO A 319 -15.11 7.21 -19.82
CA PRO A 319 -14.69 8.54 -19.43
C PRO A 319 -15.76 9.22 -18.57
N PRO A 320 -15.36 9.92 -17.50
CA PRO A 320 -16.27 10.73 -16.72
C PRO A 320 -16.94 11.79 -17.61
N VAL A 321 -18.25 11.95 -17.41
CA VAL A 321 -19.02 12.99 -18.10
C VAL A 321 -18.98 14.24 -17.24
N TYR A 322 -18.29 15.26 -17.74
CA TYR A 322 -18.24 16.56 -17.09
C TYR A 322 -19.35 17.47 -17.63
N ALA A 323 -20.04 18.18 -16.73
CA ALA A 323 -21.04 19.16 -17.13
C ALA A 323 -20.39 20.31 -17.92
N HIS A 324 -19.16 20.67 -17.54
CA HIS A 324 -18.32 21.62 -18.27
C HIS A 324 -16.91 21.06 -18.48
N PRO A 325 -16.29 21.18 -19.68
CA PRO A 325 -14.97 20.63 -19.95
C PRO A 325 -13.87 21.03 -18.96
N LEU A 326 -13.91 22.26 -18.42
CA LEU A 326 -12.94 22.74 -17.43
C LEU A 326 -13.06 22.07 -16.04
N GLN A 327 -14.09 21.28 -15.79
CA GLN A 327 -14.18 20.44 -14.59
C GLN A 327 -13.32 19.19 -14.70
N ALA A 328 -12.98 18.76 -15.93
CA ALA A 328 -12.00 17.69 -16.12
C ALA A 328 -10.65 18.13 -15.55
N PRO A 329 -9.90 17.22 -14.88
CA PRO A 329 -8.57 17.54 -14.36
C PRO A 329 -7.65 17.96 -15.51
N LEU A 330 -6.58 18.68 -15.21
CA LEU A 330 -5.55 18.97 -16.21
C LEU A 330 -4.72 17.70 -16.44
N VAL A 331 -4.72 17.17 -17.65
CA VAL A 331 -3.91 16.01 -18.05
C VAL A 331 -2.89 16.47 -19.09
N MET A 332 -1.63 16.08 -18.91
CA MET A 332 -0.54 16.40 -19.84
C MET A 332 -0.45 15.40 -20.99
N SER A 333 0.05 15.86 -22.13
CA SER A 333 0.31 15.05 -23.31
C SER A 333 1.33 13.95 -23.00
N PRO A 334 1.17 12.74 -23.55
CA PRO A 334 2.18 11.68 -23.43
C PRO A 334 3.51 12.01 -24.14
N GLU A 335 3.50 12.90 -25.12
CA GLU A 335 4.71 13.30 -25.88
C GLU A 335 5.41 14.51 -25.27
N ASP A 336 4.67 15.38 -24.60
CA ASP A 336 5.18 16.60 -23.99
C ASP A 336 4.53 16.82 -22.61
N ASP A 337 5.31 16.57 -21.56
CA ASP A 337 4.89 16.74 -20.16
C ASP A 337 4.55 18.20 -19.78
N ALA A 338 4.89 19.18 -20.63
CA ALA A 338 4.52 20.59 -20.46
C ALA A 338 3.25 20.98 -21.23
N LEU A 339 2.78 20.16 -22.16
CA LEU A 339 1.66 20.47 -23.05
C LEU A 339 0.35 19.82 -22.53
N PRO A 340 -0.65 20.60 -22.07
CA PRO A 340 -1.89 20.01 -21.59
C PRO A 340 -2.78 19.53 -22.74
N ILE A 341 -3.46 18.40 -22.53
CA ILE A 341 -4.49 17.89 -23.43
C ILE A 341 -5.72 18.80 -23.39
N CYS A 342 -6.22 19.17 -24.56
CA CYS A 342 -7.34 20.09 -24.73
C CYS A 342 -8.66 19.48 -24.21
N ARG A 343 -9.09 19.93 -23.02
CA ARG A 343 -10.35 19.52 -22.38
C ARG A 343 -11.58 19.82 -23.24
N PHE A 344 -11.62 20.98 -23.91
CA PHE A 344 -12.73 21.33 -24.80
C PHE A 344 -12.80 20.43 -26.02
N HIS A 345 -11.66 20.06 -26.61
CA HIS A 345 -11.63 19.09 -27.70
C HIS A 345 -12.19 17.74 -27.26
N ASN A 346 -11.85 17.33 -26.04
CA ASN A 346 -12.17 16.00 -25.53
C ASN A 346 -13.59 15.83 -24.97
N TYR A 347 -14.15 16.84 -24.30
CA TYR A 347 -15.42 16.73 -23.58
C TYR A 347 -16.55 17.64 -24.10
N HIS A 348 -16.25 18.67 -24.91
CA HIS A 348 -17.31 19.53 -25.46
C HIS A 348 -17.97 18.87 -26.69
N LYS A 349 -19.29 18.99 -26.83
CA LYS A 349 -20.03 18.41 -27.97
C LYS A 349 -19.58 18.95 -29.32
N ASP A 350 -19.23 20.24 -29.36
CA ASP A 350 -18.78 20.91 -30.57
C ASP A 350 -17.24 20.84 -30.73
N GLY A 351 -16.53 20.15 -29.84
CA GLY A 351 -15.06 20.17 -29.76
C GLY A 351 -14.49 21.55 -29.38
N CYS A 352 -13.19 21.73 -29.59
CA CYS A 352 -12.49 23.00 -29.34
C CYS A 352 -12.74 24.00 -30.49
N LYS A 353 -13.44 25.11 -30.20
CA LYS A 353 -13.75 26.15 -31.19
C LYS A 353 -12.50 26.88 -31.70
N ARG A 354 -11.49 27.10 -30.84
CA ARG A 354 -10.21 27.73 -31.26
C ARG A 354 -9.58 26.92 -32.37
N PHE A 355 -9.38 25.63 -32.13
CA PHE A 355 -8.81 24.69 -33.09
C PHE A 355 -9.62 24.61 -34.40
N LYS A 356 -10.95 24.50 -34.31
CA LYS A 356 -11.81 24.40 -35.52
C LYS A 356 -11.84 25.66 -36.38
N ASN A 357 -11.70 26.84 -35.78
CA ASN A 357 -11.76 28.11 -36.50
C ASN A 357 -10.42 28.48 -37.16
N GLY A 358 -9.42 27.59 -37.15
CA GLY A 358 -8.08 27.88 -37.64
C GLY A 358 -7.29 28.82 -36.72
N ASN A 359 -7.78 29.09 -35.51
CA ASN A 359 -6.98 29.75 -34.49
C ASN A 359 -6.08 28.73 -33.82
N GLU A 360 -4.81 29.08 -33.61
CA GLU A 360 -3.88 28.23 -32.89
C GLU A 360 -4.36 28.05 -31.44
N CYS A 361 -4.80 26.83 -31.13
CA CYS A 361 -5.06 26.41 -29.77
C CYS A 361 -3.79 25.72 -29.28
N GLU A 362 -3.10 26.34 -28.32
CA GLU A 362 -1.80 25.90 -27.77
C GLU A 362 -1.88 24.61 -26.93
N LEU A 363 -2.97 23.83 -27.04
CA LEU A 363 -3.19 22.61 -26.28
C LEU A 363 -3.10 21.40 -27.21
N ASP A 364 -2.85 20.23 -26.66
CA ASP A 364 -2.80 18.98 -27.42
C ASP A 364 -4.22 18.53 -27.84
N HIS A 365 -4.43 18.32 -29.14
CA HIS A 365 -5.68 17.83 -29.74
C HIS A 365 -5.54 16.44 -30.36
N GLU A 366 -4.35 15.84 -30.31
CA GLU A 366 -4.08 14.54 -30.88
C GLU A 366 -4.49 13.42 -29.93
N TYR A 367 -4.27 13.64 -28.62
CA TYR A 367 -4.47 12.62 -27.61
C TYR A 367 -5.84 12.70 -26.93
N CYS A 368 -6.45 11.53 -26.70
CA CYS A 368 -7.64 11.40 -25.88
C CYS A 368 -7.31 11.74 -24.42
N HIS A 369 -8.01 12.71 -23.84
CA HIS A 369 -7.79 13.17 -22.46
C HIS A 369 -8.01 12.08 -21.41
N TRP A 370 -8.83 11.07 -21.73
CA TRP A 370 -9.14 9.97 -20.80
C TRP A 370 -8.15 8.82 -20.90
N CYS A 371 -7.92 8.29 -22.10
CA CYS A 371 -7.09 7.10 -22.27
C CYS A 371 -5.65 7.38 -22.67
N ARG A 372 -5.35 8.62 -23.05
CA ARG A 372 -4.05 9.06 -23.56
C ARG A 372 -3.58 8.29 -24.81
N ILE A 373 -4.52 7.78 -25.60
CA ILE A 373 -4.26 7.15 -26.90
C ILE A 373 -4.75 8.12 -28.00
N PRO A 374 -4.00 8.29 -29.10
CA PRO A 374 -4.40 9.18 -30.17
C PRO A 374 -5.57 8.64 -31.00
N GLY A 375 -6.14 9.49 -31.85
CA GLY A 375 -7.13 9.09 -32.86
C GLY A 375 -8.59 9.08 -32.39
N HIS A 376 -8.87 9.46 -31.14
CA HIS A 376 -10.23 9.69 -30.66
C HIS A 376 -10.26 10.70 -29.49
N VAL A 377 -11.45 11.18 -29.17
CA VAL A 377 -11.70 12.09 -28.04
C VAL A 377 -12.30 11.35 -26.85
N ALA A 378 -12.15 11.89 -25.64
CA ALA A 378 -12.67 11.27 -24.42
C ALA A 378 -14.13 10.84 -24.56
N ARG A 379 -15.03 11.68 -25.07
CA ARG A 379 -16.46 11.31 -25.29
C ARG A 379 -16.70 10.06 -26.12
N ASN A 380 -15.78 9.73 -27.03
CA ASN A 380 -15.87 8.60 -27.94
C ASN A 380 -14.88 7.49 -27.54
N CYS A 381 -14.27 7.57 -26.36
CA CYS A 381 -13.35 6.54 -25.90
C CYS A 381 -14.13 5.22 -25.74
N PRO A 382 -13.67 4.12 -26.34
CA PRO A 382 -14.37 2.83 -26.29
C PRO A 382 -14.39 2.18 -24.89
N GLY A 383 -13.90 2.88 -23.86
CA GLY A 383 -13.49 2.27 -22.61
C GLY A 383 -12.37 1.25 -22.82
N THR A 384 -12.12 0.44 -21.80
CA THR A 384 -11.22 -0.72 -21.85
C THR A 384 -11.98 -1.97 -21.48
#